data_AF-A0A426QM47-F1
#
_entry.id   AF-A0A426QM47-F1
#
_cell.length_a   1.000
_cell.length_b   1.000
_cell.length_c   1.000
_cell.angle_alpha   90.00
_cell.angle_beta   90.00
_cell.angle_gamma   90.00
#
_symmetry.space_group_name_H-M   'P 1'
#
loop_
_entity.id
_entity.type
_entity.pdbx_description
1 polymer ?
#
loop_
_entity_poly.entity_id
_entity_poly.type
_entity_poly.pdbx_seq_one_letter_code
_entity_poly.pdbx_strand_id
1 'polypeptide(L)'
;MDRLLESRDYAELRTIINYLGIAAFVIDVENNDHFRLAAINQRHEQLTGMHHAECAGRLVDEVLPPDLAEQVRKNYRRCVRLRSAIDYDETLELPAGTTFWRTTLVPYLDPDGRVFRLLGTAFEITRTVHLEQSTRYQSAILSAYLEESPDGILVVDADNHMRTWNQRFLEIWNLPLEVMESGDGRRALEIVRNQLETPDEFTERILDLYQHLDQEERGYRFAMRDGRMLERYSRGLKDTQGTYWGRIWFYRDVTDHEILTNRLLQLASTDSLTGITNRRIFMETMAEEYRRARRYNHSFTVLMIDLDRFKQVNDRYGHEGGDAALKSFTATIAPMLRETDLFARMGGEEFTILLPETDIEEATQLARRLGQAVAGITVNSHRGAFAITVSIGVSQLQPDDADAEETLSRADRALYTAKEEGRNRVACA
;
A
#
# COMPACT_ATOMS: atom_id res chain seq x y z
N MET A 1 3.16 77.22 -30.64
CA MET A 1 4.31 76.58 -31.32
C MET A 1 4.70 75.29 -30.59
N ASP A 2 4.60 75.25 -29.25
CA ASP A 2 4.93 74.07 -28.42
C ASP A 2 4.09 72.81 -28.68
N ARG A 3 2.74 72.91 -28.81
CA ARG A 3 1.89 71.74 -29.11
C ARG A 3 2.22 71.01 -30.43
N LEU A 4 2.77 71.72 -31.42
CA LEU A 4 3.17 71.14 -32.71
C LEU A 4 4.52 70.42 -32.64
N LEU A 5 5.39 70.81 -31.70
CA LEU A 5 6.67 70.15 -31.42
C LEU A 5 6.46 68.90 -30.55
N GLU A 6 5.63 68.99 -29.51
CA GLU A 6 5.21 67.85 -28.68
C GLU A 6 4.51 66.77 -29.51
N SER A 7 3.61 67.16 -30.42
CA SER A 7 2.92 66.23 -31.32
C SER A 7 3.85 65.50 -32.29
N ARG A 8 5.02 66.07 -32.61
CA ARG A 8 5.99 65.47 -33.53
C ARG A 8 6.91 64.48 -32.80
N ASP A 9 7.27 64.78 -31.55
CA ASP A 9 8.05 63.90 -30.66
C ASP A 9 7.27 62.62 -30.30
N TYR A 10 5.96 62.73 -29.99
CA TYR A 10 5.13 61.55 -29.70
C TYR A 10 4.93 60.61 -30.90
N ALA A 11 4.87 61.16 -32.11
CA ALA A 11 4.75 60.36 -33.34
C ALA A 11 6.03 59.56 -33.62
N GLU A 12 7.20 60.15 -33.35
CA GLU A 12 8.49 59.47 -33.47
C GLU A 12 8.64 58.36 -32.43
N LEU A 13 8.34 58.65 -31.16
CA LEU A 13 8.37 57.66 -30.08
C LEU A 13 7.44 56.49 -30.36
N ARG A 14 6.19 56.76 -30.79
CA ARG A 14 5.22 55.71 -31.16
C ARG A 14 5.77 54.83 -32.28
N THR A 15 6.43 55.43 -33.27
CA THR A 15 7.04 54.69 -34.39
C THR A 15 8.15 53.76 -33.89
N ILE A 16 9.00 54.23 -32.98
CA ILE A 16 10.08 53.42 -32.38
C ILE A 16 9.51 52.23 -31.60
N ILE A 17 8.53 52.46 -30.72
CA ILE A 17 7.95 51.39 -29.90
C ILE A 17 7.07 50.42 -30.70
N ASN A 18 6.59 50.79 -31.88
CA ASN A 18 5.86 49.87 -32.78
C ASN A 18 6.75 48.77 -33.37
N TYR A 19 8.06 48.99 -33.45
CA TYR A 19 9.01 47.93 -33.83
C TYR A 19 9.25 46.92 -32.70
N LEU A 20 8.83 47.22 -31.46
CA LEU A 20 8.86 46.27 -30.36
C LEU A 20 7.72 45.26 -30.56
N GLY A 21 8.05 43.98 -30.72
CA GLY A 21 7.07 42.89 -30.86
C GLY A 21 6.26 42.55 -29.59
N ILE A 22 6.29 43.44 -28.59
CA ILE A 22 5.68 43.29 -27.26
C ILE A 22 4.83 44.53 -26.95
N ALA A 23 3.92 44.48 -25.98
CA ALA A 23 3.18 45.68 -25.59
C ALA A 23 4.17 46.69 -25.01
N ALA A 24 4.14 47.93 -25.51
CA ALA A 24 5.03 48.97 -25.06
C ALA A 24 4.30 50.30 -24.94
N PHE A 25 4.69 51.08 -23.95
CA PHE A 25 4.13 52.39 -23.66
C PHE A 25 5.19 53.34 -23.15
N VAL A 26 4.96 54.63 -23.36
CA VAL A 26 5.84 55.71 -22.93
C VAL A 26 5.06 56.62 -22.02
N ILE A 27 5.63 56.93 -20.86
CA ILE A 27 5.05 57.84 -19.85
C ILE A 27 5.96 59.04 -19.73
N ASP A 28 5.43 60.24 -19.89
CA ASP A 28 6.13 61.46 -19.51
C ASP A 28 5.93 61.74 -18.01
N VAL A 29 7.01 62.15 -17.36
CA VAL A 29 7.05 62.45 -15.92
C VAL A 29 7.04 63.96 -15.76
N GLU A 30 5.87 64.53 -15.45
CA GLU A 30 5.73 65.99 -15.24
C GLU A 30 6.21 66.39 -13.83
N ASN A 31 5.89 65.55 -12.85
CA ASN A 31 6.28 65.70 -11.45
C ASN A 31 6.36 64.31 -10.82
N ASN A 32 6.86 64.21 -9.58
CA ASN A 32 6.94 62.93 -8.85
C ASN A 32 5.60 62.19 -8.68
N ASP A 33 4.47 62.81 -9.02
CA ASP A 33 3.14 62.21 -8.87
C ASP A 33 2.19 62.40 -10.07
N HIS A 34 2.65 63.06 -11.14
CA HIS A 34 1.85 63.28 -12.34
C HIS A 34 2.53 62.60 -13.53
N PHE A 35 1.84 61.60 -14.06
CA PHE A 35 2.31 60.74 -15.12
C PHE A 35 1.36 60.85 -16.30
N ARG A 36 1.87 61.25 -17.46
CA ARG A 36 1.10 61.41 -18.70
C ARG A 36 1.45 60.30 -19.67
N LEU A 37 0.46 59.65 -20.25
CA LEU A 37 0.70 58.61 -21.26
C LEU A 37 1.06 59.29 -22.59
N ALA A 38 2.33 59.24 -22.97
CA ALA A 38 2.85 59.88 -24.18
C ALA A 38 2.51 59.09 -25.43
N ALA A 39 2.75 57.77 -25.40
CA ALA A 39 2.47 56.87 -26.51
C ALA A 39 2.23 55.43 -26.03
N ILE A 40 1.41 54.69 -26.77
CA ILE A 40 1.28 53.22 -26.70
C ILE A 40 1.45 52.63 -28.09
N ASN A 41 2.07 51.45 -28.17
CA ASN A 41 2.29 50.79 -29.44
C ASN A 41 1.07 49.97 -29.88
N GLN A 42 1.03 49.55 -31.16
CA GLN A 42 -0.09 48.77 -31.71
C GLN A 42 -0.32 47.47 -30.95
N ARG A 43 0.75 46.84 -30.44
CA ARG A 43 0.64 45.59 -29.67
C ARG A 43 -0.06 45.81 -28.32
N HIS A 44 0.20 46.93 -27.66
CA HIS A 44 -0.49 47.35 -26.45
C HIS A 44 -1.98 47.60 -26.72
N GLU A 45 -2.33 48.26 -27.83
CA GLU A 45 -3.74 48.49 -28.20
C GLU A 45 -4.49 47.17 -28.42
N GLN A 46 -3.88 46.22 -29.12
CA GLN A 46 -4.48 44.91 -29.39
C GLN A 46 -4.77 44.09 -28.12
N LEU A 47 -3.88 44.18 -27.13
CA LEU A 47 -3.94 43.35 -25.93
C LEU A 47 -4.78 43.96 -24.82
N THR A 48 -4.78 45.29 -24.69
CA THR A 48 -5.50 46.01 -23.62
C THR A 48 -6.85 46.57 -24.08
N GLY A 49 -7.06 46.69 -25.40
CA GLY A 49 -8.23 47.36 -25.97
C GLY A 49 -8.19 48.88 -25.89
N MET A 50 -7.13 49.47 -25.33
CA MET A 50 -6.95 50.92 -25.22
C MET A 50 -6.40 51.49 -26.53
N HIS A 51 -7.05 52.50 -27.11
CA HIS A 51 -6.58 53.11 -28.35
C HIS A 51 -5.67 54.31 -28.07
N HIS A 52 -4.51 54.39 -28.77
CA HIS A 52 -3.56 55.49 -28.57
C HIS A 52 -4.21 56.86 -28.74
N ALA A 53 -5.14 57.00 -29.70
CA ALA A 53 -5.81 58.26 -29.96
C ALA A 53 -6.63 58.77 -28.76
N GLU A 54 -7.09 57.87 -27.89
CA GLU A 54 -7.94 58.16 -26.73
C GLU A 54 -7.13 58.39 -25.46
N CYS A 55 -5.91 57.86 -25.42
CA CYS A 55 -5.08 57.84 -24.22
C CYS A 55 -3.85 58.76 -24.31
N ALA A 56 -3.33 59.03 -25.51
CA ALA A 56 -2.14 59.84 -25.70
C ALA A 56 -2.34 61.28 -25.22
N GLY A 57 -1.38 61.78 -24.47
CA GLY A 57 -1.41 63.11 -23.86
C GLY A 57 -2.35 63.24 -22.66
N ARG A 58 -2.97 62.15 -22.17
CA ARG A 58 -3.83 62.18 -20.97
C ARG A 58 -3.08 61.66 -19.75
N LEU A 59 -3.53 62.09 -18.57
CA LEU A 59 -3.00 61.56 -17.31
C LEU A 59 -3.38 60.08 -17.17
N VAL A 60 -2.50 59.29 -16.57
CA VAL A 60 -2.75 57.86 -16.32
C VAL A 60 -4.05 57.64 -15.54
N ASP A 61 -4.39 58.58 -14.65
CA ASP A 61 -5.60 58.57 -13.81
C ASP A 61 -6.89 58.83 -14.58
N GLU A 62 -6.81 59.45 -15.75
CA GLU A 62 -7.96 59.68 -16.63
C GLU A 62 -8.21 58.50 -17.58
N VAL A 63 -7.21 57.64 -17.72
CA VAL A 63 -7.15 56.59 -18.73
C VAL A 63 -7.41 55.22 -18.11
N LEU A 64 -6.90 54.97 -16.91
CA LEU A 64 -7.04 53.70 -16.20
C LEU A 64 -8.07 53.81 -15.05
N PRO A 65 -8.75 52.72 -14.67
CA PRO A 65 -9.58 52.67 -13.47
C PRO A 65 -8.79 53.07 -12.21
N PRO A 66 -9.41 53.69 -11.19
CA PRO A 66 -8.71 54.24 -10.02
C PRO A 66 -7.79 53.25 -9.30
N ASP A 67 -8.24 52.01 -9.10
CA ASP A 67 -7.48 50.97 -8.41
C ASP A 67 -6.21 50.59 -9.19
N LEU A 68 -6.33 50.44 -10.50
CA LEU A 68 -5.22 50.12 -11.39
C LEU A 68 -4.27 51.32 -11.54
N ALA A 69 -4.81 52.53 -11.65
CA ALA A 69 -4.04 53.76 -11.75
C ALA A 69 -3.17 53.97 -10.49
N GLU A 70 -3.68 53.70 -9.30
CA GLU A 70 -2.89 53.73 -8.06
C GLU A 70 -1.76 52.69 -8.06
N GLN A 71 -2.07 51.44 -8.42
CA GLN A 71 -1.09 50.35 -8.47
C GLN A 71 0.05 50.65 -9.46
N VAL A 72 -0.29 51.12 -10.65
CA VAL A 72 0.67 51.46 -11.70
C VAL A 72 1.51 52.68 -11.30
N ARG A 73 0.90 53.74 -10.74
CA ARG A 73 1.64 54.92 -10.22
C ARG A 73 2.63 54.55 -9.14
N LYS A 74 2.31 53.61 -8.25
CA LYS A 74 3.25 53.14 -7.22
C LYS A 74 4.53 52.60 -7.84
N ASN A 75 4.43 51.88 -8.95
CA ASN A 75 5.58 51.35 -9.68
C ASN A 75 6.32 52.46 -10.47
N TYR A 76 5.60 53.42 -11.06
CA TYR A 76 6.22 54.58 -11.72
C TYR A 76 7.03 55.43 -10.74
N ARG A 77 6.45 55.78 -9.59
CA ARG A 77 7.17 56.48 -8.50
C ARG A 77 8.39 55.69 -8.04
N ARG A 78 8.28 54.37 -7.93
CA ARG A 78 9.39 53.49 -7.55
C ARG A 78 10.52 53.54 -8.59
N CYS A 79 10.20 53.48 -9.88
CA CYS A 79 11.17 53.57 -10.97
C CYS A 79 11.86 54.94 -11.01
N VAL A 80 11.09 56.04 -10.93
CA VAL A 80 11.61 57.42 -10.88
C VAL A 80 12.56 57.62 -9.69
N ARG A 81 12.19 57.12 -8.51
CA ARG A 81 13.03 57.22 -7.30
C ARG A 81 14.32 56.42 -7.41
N LEU A 82 14.25 55.18 -7.93
CA LEU A 82 15.41 54.30 -8.06
C LEU A 82 16.35 54.71 -9.20
N ARG A 83 15.83 55.44 -10.20
CA ARG A 83 16.58 55.85 -11.41
C ARG A 83 17.23 54.68 -12.14
N SER A 84 16.61 53.51 -12.03
CA SER A 84 17.07 52.25 -12.62
C SER A 84 15.86 51.49 -13.13
N ALA A 85 16.09 50.61 -14.11
CA ALA A 85 15.06 49.72 -14.60
C ALA A 85 14.49 48.86 -13.45
N ILE A 86 13.18 48.65 -13.47
CA ILE A 86 12.49 47.75 -12.53
C ILE A 86 11.61 46.77 -13.30
N ASP A 87 11.59 45.54 -12.83
CA ASP A 87 10.66 44.51 -13.26
C ASP A 87 9.64 44.25 -12.14
N TYR A 88 8.39 44.06 -12.51
CA TYR A 88 7.35 43.64 -11.57
C TYR A 88 6.26 42.83 -12.30
N ASP A 89 5.62 41.95 -11.53
CA ASP A 89 4.46 41.21 -11.99
C ASP A 89 3.18 41.92 -11.52
N GLU A 90 2.19 41.97 -12.39
CA GLU A 90 0.88 42.56 -12.10
C GLU A 90 -0.25 41.65 -12.59
N THR A 91 -1.39 41.76 -11.91
CA THR A 91 -2.60 41.01 -12.24
C THR A 91 -3.65 42.00 -12.72
N LEU A 92 -4.19 41.77 -13.91
CA LEU A 92 -5.21 42.61 -14.54
C LEU A 92 -6.50 41.80 -14.69
N GLU A 93 -7.59 42.34 -14.12
CA GLU A 93 -8.94 41.82 -14.34
C GLU A 93 -9.48 42.40 -15.66
N LEU A 94 -9.37 41.62 -16.74
CA LEU A 94 -9.89 41.98 -18.05
C LEU A 94 -11.25 41.31 -18.28
N PRO A 95 -12.09 41.78 -19.22
CA PRO A 95 -13.39 41.16 -19.51
C PRO A 95 -13.33 39.68 -19.91
N ALA A 96 -12.17 39.22 -20.40
CA ALA A 96 -11.90 37.83 -20.75
C ALA A 96 -11.46 36.95 -19.55
N GLY A 97 -11.28 37.54 -18.36
CA GLY A 97 -10.81 36.90 -17.13
C GLY A 97 -9.55 37.55 -16.55
N THR A 98 -9.08 36.99 -15.44
CA THR A 98 -7.85 37.42 -14.77
C THR A 98 -6.62 37.08 -15.61
N THR A 99 -5.80 38.07 -15.93
CA THR A 99 -4.55 37.91 -16.70
C THR A 99 -3.34 38.34 -15.87
N PHE A 100 -2.19 37.70 -16.10
CA PHE A 100 -0.95 38.00 -15.40
C PHE A 100 0.05 38.60 -16.38
N TRP A 101 0.71 39.67 -15.97
CA TRP A 101 1.61 40.45 -16.80
C TRP A 101 2.94 40.66 -16.10
N ARG A 102 4.03 40.61 -16.86
CA ARG A 102 5.34 41.07 -16.42
C ARG A 102 5.65 42.37 -17.13
N THR A 103 5.88 43.42 -16.34
CA THR A 103 6.15 44.77 -16.85
C THR A 103 7.53 45.22 -16.41
N THR A 104 8.32 45.66 -17.39
CA THR A 104 9.63 46.29 -17.20
C THR A 104 9.48 47.79 -17.43
N LEU A 105 9.89 48.61 -16.47
CA LEU A 105 9.93 50.07 -16.61
C LEU A 105 11.38 50.54 -16.64
N VAL A 106 11.75 51.23 -17.71
CA VAL A 106 13.08 51.80 -17.90
C VAL A 106 13.01 53.33 -17.84
N PRO A 107 13.71 54.00 -16.91
CA PRO A 107 13.70 55.45 -16.82
C PRO A 107 14.68 56.10 -17.81
N TYR A 108 14.24 57.17 -18.46
CA TYR A 108 15.05 58.04 -19.29
C TYR A 108 15.47 59.27 -18.48
N LEU A 109 16.78 59.49 -18.44
CA LEU A 109 17.41 60.53 -17.63
C LEU A 109 17.81 61.70 -18.54
N ASP A 110 17.58 62.92 -18.07
CA ASP A 110 18.15 64.13 -18.66
C ASP A 110 19.64 64.29 -18.27
N PRO A 111 20.39 65.25 -18.85
CA PRO A 111 21.78 65.51 -18.49
C PRO A 111 22.01 65.87 -17.01
N ASP A 112 20.96 66.35 -16.32
CA ASP A 112 20.98 66.69 -14.89
C ASP A 112 20.61 65.49 -13.99
N GLY A 113 20.39 64.31 -14.57
CA GLY A 113 20.06 63.07 -13.87
C GLY A 113 18.63 62.99 -13.35
N ARG A 114 17.71 63.81 -13.86
CA ARG A 114 16.27 63.75 -13.58
C ARG A 114 15.58 62.82 -14.57
N VAL A 115 14.64 62.03 -14.06
CA VAL A 115 13.83 61.14 -14.90
C VAL A 115 12.70 61.95 -15.52
N PHE A 116 12.73 62.18 -16.82
CA PHE A 116 11.69 62.93 -17.54
C PHE A 116 10.71 62.03 -18.28
N ARG A 117 11.06 60.76 -18.51
CA ARG A 117 10.23 59.80 -19.25
C ARG A 117 10.48 58.36 -18.78
N LEU A 118 9.48 57.51 -18.86
CA LEU A 118 9.57 56.06 -18.60
C LEU A 118 9.16 55.31 -19.87
N LEU A 119 9.93 54.29 -20.25
CA LEU A 119 9.52 53.29 -21.24
C LEU A 119 9.07 52.04 -20.49
N GLY A 120 7.79 51.70 -20.63
CA GLY A 120 7.23 50.45 -20.15
C GLY A 120 7.13 49.44 -21.26
N THR A 121 7.54 48.21 -20.99
CA THR A 121 7.24 47.05 -21.82
C THR A 121 6.51 46.02 -20.97
N ALA A 122 5.43 45.45 -21.52
CA ALA A 122 4.60 44.48 -20.84
C ALA A 122 4.39 43.25 -21.73
N PHE A 123 4.46 42.06 -21.14
CA PHE A 123 4.07 40.83 -21.80
C PHE A 123 3.26 39.95 -20.86
N GLU A 124 2.32 39.23 -21.44
CA GLU A 124 1.43 38.35 -20.71
C GLU A 124 2.17 37.06 -20.31
N ILE A 125 2.11 36.73 -19.02
CA ILE A 125 2.68 35.52 -18.42
C ILE A 125 1.60 34.54 -17.91
N THR A 126 0.32 34.79 -18.21
CA THR A 126 -0.83 33.98 -17.77
C THR A 126 -0.63 32.48 -18.00
N ARG A 127 -0.19 32.08 -19.19
CA ARG A 127 0.09 30.67 -19.52
C ARG A 127 1.17 30.06 -18.62
N THR A 128 2.26 30.80 -18.38
CA THR A 128 3.37 30.34 -17.54
C THR A 128 2.92 30.16 -16.10
N VAL A 129 2.22 31.16 -15.54
CA VAL A 129 1.68 31.10 -14.18
C VAL A 129 0.73 29.91 -14.01
N HIS A 130 -0.19 29.69 -14.95
CA HIS A 130 -1.10 28.54 -14.89
C HIS A 130 -0.40 27.20 -15.00
N LEU A 131 0.63 27.07 -15.84
CA LEU A 131 1.44 25.84 -15.93
C LEU A 131 2.18 25.58 -14.62
N GLU A 132 2.83 26.60 -14.04
CA GLU A 132 3.51 26.48 -12.75
C GLU A 132 2.53 26.10 -11.62
N GLN A 133 1.36 26.74 -11.56
CA GLN A 133 0.32 26.40 -10.60
C GLN A 133 -0.19 24.97 -10.80
N SER A 134 -0.41 24.55 -12.04
CA SER A 134 -0.84 23.18 -12.37
C SER A 134 0.19 22.14 -11.94
N THR A 135 1.48 22.39 -12.21
CA THR A 135 2.57 21.51 -11.76
C THR A 135 2.67 21.47 -10.23
N ARG A 136 2.56 22.62 -9.55
CA ARG A 136 2.54 22.67 -8.08
C ARG A 136 1.36 21.89 -7.50
N TYR A 137 0.17 22.04 -8.10
CA TYR A 137 -1.03 21.32 -7.70
C TYR A 137 -0.88 19.81 -7.88
N GLN A 138 -0.36 19.37 -9.05
CA GLN A 138 -0.08 17.96 -9.30
C GLN A 138 0.97 17.39 -8.34
N SER A 139 2.04 18.14 -8.06
CA SER A 139 3.07 17.75 -7.10
C SER A 139 2.52 17.62 -5.67
N ALA A 140 1.64 18.53 -5.25
CA ALA A 140 0.99 18.47 -3.95
C ALA A 140 0.09 17.23 -3.83
N ILE A 141 -0.69 16.92 -4.87
CA ILE A 141 -1.53 15.70 -4.92
C ILE A 141 -0.66 14.44 -4.84
N LEU A 142 0.40 14.35 -5.64
CA LEU A 142 1.29 13.19 -5.62
C LEU A 142 1.95 13.00 -4.25
N SER A 143 2.39 14.08 -3.62
CA SER A 143 2.98 14.05 -2.27
C SER A 143 1.95 13.56 -1.24
N ALA A 144 0.71 14.03 -1.30
CA ALA A 144 -0.36 13.54 -0.42
C ALA A 144 -0.63 12.04 -0.61
N TYR A 145 -0.68 11.54 -1.85
CA TYR A 145 -0.84 10.11 -2.11
C TYR A 145 0.32 9.27 -1.59
N LEU A 146 1.55 9.77 -1.69
CA LEU A 146 2.72 9.08 -1.14
C LEU A 146 2.66 9.01 0.38
N GLU A 147 2.28 10.09 1.06
CA GLU A 147 2.22 10.14 2.53
C GLU A 147 1.04 9.36 3.14
N GLU A 148 -0.12 9.36 2.48
CA GLU A 148 -1.30 8.61 2.92
C GLU A 148 -1.24 7.11 2.59
N SER A 149 -0.20 6.67 1.88
CA SER A 149 0.00 5.25 1.56
C SER A 149 0.22 4.44 2.85
N PRO A 150 -0.40 3.26 3.01
CA PRO A 150 -0.06 2.34 4.10
C PRO A 150 1.34 1.74 3.93
N ASP A 151 1.91 1.81 2.73
CA ASP A 151 3.23 1.27 2.40
C ASP A 151 4.32 2.29 2.68
N GLY A 152 5.45 1.82 3.20
CA GLY A 152 6.70 2.56 3.17
C GLY A 152 7.24 2.61 1.75
N ILE A 153 7.32 3.80 1.17
CA ILE A 153 7.74 4.03 -0.21
C ILE A 153 9.14 4.64 -0.23
N LEU A 154 10.01 4.08 -1.07
CA LEU A 154 11.32 4.64 -1.40
C LEU A 154 11.50 4.69 -2.92
N VAL A 155 11.93 5.82 -3.45
CA VAL A 155 12.28 6.00 -4.86
C VAL A 155 13.78 6.27 -4.96
N VAL A 156 14.45 5.51 -5.82
CA VAL A 156 15.84 5.73 -6.20
C VAL A 156 15.93 6.12 -7.67
N ASP A 157 16.96 6.87 -8.06
CA ASP A 157 17.24 7.19 -9.46
C ASP A 157 17.94 6.04 -10.20
N ALA A 158 18.35 6.31 -11.44
CA ALA A 158 19.02 5.33 -12.31
C ALA A 158 20.41 4.89 -11.80
N ASP A 159 21.05 5.71 -10.95
CA ASP A 159 22.33 5.40 -10.30
C ASP A 159 22.12 4.78 -8.90
N ASN A 160 20.87 4.45 -8.56
CA ASN A 160 20.44 3.90 -7.28
C ASN A 160 20.60 4.85 -6.08
N HIS A 161 20.70 6.16 -6.31
CA HIS A 161 20.67 7.15 -5.24
C HIS A 161 19.24 7.40 -4.79
N MET A 162 19.03 7.48 -3.47
CA MET A 162 17.72 7.79 -2.89
C MET A 162 17.28 9.20 -3.29
N ARG A 163 16.08 9.32 -3.87
CA ARG A 163 15.51 10.58 -4.35
C ARG A 163 14.37 11.08 -3.50
N THR A 164 13.48 10.20 -3.09
CA THR A 164 12.36 10.54 -2.22
C THR A 164 11.87 9.31 -1.47
N TRP A 165 11.24 9.54 -0.32
CA TRP A 165 10.62 8.54 0.53
C TRP A 165 9.44 9.19 1.25
N ASN A 166 8.47 8.39 1.68
CA ASN A 166 7.38 8.88 2.53
C ASN A 166 7.70 8.64 4.03
N GLN A 167 6.89 9.22 4.91
CA GLN A 167 7.03 9.06 6.35
C GLN A 167 6.94 7.59 6.79
N ARG A 168 6.06 6.80 6.16
CA ARG A 168 5.87 5.37 6.49
C ARG A 168 7.13 4.53 6.27
N PHE A 169 7.95 4.87 5.27
CA PHE A 169 9.21 4.17 5.05
C PHE A 169 10.16 4.33 6.24
N LEU A 170 10.23 5.53 6.82
CA LEU A 170 11.05 5.79 8.01
C LEU A 170 10.52 5.02 9.22
N GLU A 171 9.21 5.00 9.41
CA GLU A 171 8.55 4.33 10.53
C GLU A 171 8.73 2.80 10.49
N ILE A 172 8.51 2.18 9.32
CA ILE A 172 8.65 0.73 9.15
C ILE A 172 10.07 0.28 9.49
N TRP A 173 11.07 1.01 8.99
CA TRP A 173 12.48 0.67 9.13
C TRP A 173 13.17 1.32 10.34
N ASN A 174 12.42 2.09 11.14
CA ASN A 174 12.95 2.89 12.25
C ASN A 174 14.21 3.69 11.87
N LEU A 175 14.17 4.32 10.69
CA LEU A 175 15.31 5.05 10.13
C LEU A 175 15.36 6.49 10.64
N PRO A 176 16.50 6.96 11.20
CA PRO A 176 16.67 8.36 11.55
C PRO A 176 16.63 9.24 10.30
N LEU A 177 15.86 10.33 10.34
CA LEU A 177 15.73 11.27 9.23
C LEU A 177 17.08 11.83 8.79
N GLU A 178 17.99 12.10 9.72
CA GLU A 178 19.35 12.60 9.46
C GLU A 178 20.15 11.70 8.51
N VAL A 179 19.97 10.37 8.60
CA VAL A 179 20.65 9.41 7.72
C VAL A 179 20.12 9.53 6.30
N MET A 180 18.80 9.69 6.16
CA MET A 180 18.16 9.82 4.86
C MET A 180 18.48 11.16 4.19
N GLU A 181 18.47 12.26 4.95
CA GLU A 181 18.85 13.59 4.47
C GLU A 181 20.33 13.70 4.09
N SER A 182 21.20 12.91 4.72
CA SER A 182 22.63 12.87 4.37
C SER A 182 22.89 12.25 2.98
N GLY A 183 21.90 11.53 2.41
CA GLY A 183 22.05 10.81 1.15
C GLY A 183 22.94 9.55 1.23
N ASP A 184 23.38 9.15 2.42
CA ASP A 184 24.21 7.95 2.63
C ASP A 184 23.36 6.68 2.60
N GLY A 185 23.06 6.22 1.38
CA GLY A 185 22.30 5.00 1.14
C GLY A 185 22.96 3.74 1.71
N ARG A 186 24.30 3.74 1.86
CA ARG A 186 25.02 2.62 2.46
C ARG A 186 24.71 2.52 3.96
N ARG A 187 24.76 3.64 4.67
CA ARG A 187 24.42 3.68 6.10
C ARG A 187 22.95 3.33 6.35
N ALA A 188 22.03 3.79 5.50
CA ALA A 188 20.63 3.40 5.58
C ALA A 188 20.45 1.89 5.39
N LEU A 189 21.12 1.30 4.38
CA LEU A 189 21.08 -0.14 4.14
C LEU A 189 21.68 -0.95 5.30
N GLU A 190 22.75 -0.48 5.93
CA GLU A 190 23.34 -1.14 7.10
C GLU A 190 22.36 -1.19 8.29
N ILE A 191 21.62 -0.10 8.55
CA ILE A 191 20.57 -0.07 9.59
C ILE A 191 19.45 -1.05 9.27
N VAL A 192 19.01 -1.10 8.01
CA VAL A 192 18.00 -2.06 7.54
C VAL A 192 18.47 -3.50 7.72
N ARG A 193 19.69 -3.82 7.27
CA ARG A 193 20.26 -5.18 7.36
C ARG A 193 20.33 -5.70 8.79
N ASN A 194 20.65 -4.84 9.76
CA ASN A 194 20.75 -5.24 11.16
C ASN A 194 19.41 -5.67 11.80
N GLN A 195 18.28 -5.35 11.17
CA GLN A 195 16.95 -5.69 11.66
C GLN A 195 16.41 -6.99 11.05
N LEU A 196 17.06 -7.56 10.02
CA LEU A 196 16.59 -8.72 9.26
C LEU A 196 17.10 -10.05 9.84
N GLU A 197 16.29 -11.11 9.73
CA GLU A 197 16.74 -12.48 10.04
C GLU A 197 17.75 -12.98 9.01
N THR A 198 17.48 -12.79 7.72
CA THR A 198 18.35 -13.18 6.59
C THR A 198 18.85 -11.95 5.79
N PRO A 199 19.81 -11.17 6.32
CA PRO A 199 20.25 -9.91 5.70
C PRO A 199 20.95 -10.08 4.35
N ASP A 200 21.60 -11.22 4.11
CA ASP A 200 22.37 -11.46 2.90
C ASP A 200 21.44 -11.77 1.71
N GLU A 201 20.44 -12.64 1.89
CA GLU A 201 19.40 -12.91 0.89
C GLU A 201 18.65 -11.63 0.48
N PHE A 202 18.31 -10.79 1.45
CA PHE A 202 17.66 -9.51 1.19
C PHE A 202 18.51 -8.59 0.31
N THR A 203 19.82 -8.53 0.58
CA THR A 203 20.77 -7.65 -0.12
C THR A 203 21.06 -8.16 -1.52
N GLU A 204 21.32 -9.46 -1.68
CA GLU A 204 21.53 -10.11 -2.98
C GLU A 204 20.34 -9.87 -3.89
N ARG A 205 19.11 -9.99 -3.35
CA ARG A 205 17.91 -9.75 -4.13
C ARG A 205 17.76 -8.29 -4.58
N ILE A 206 18.14 -7.32 -3.76
CA ILE A 206 18.15 -5.91 -4.17
C ILE A 206 19.14 -5.68 -5.31
N LEU A 207 20.36 -6.23 -5.19
CA LEU A 207 21.40 -6.09 -6.21
C LEU A 207 20.98 -6.72 -7.54
N ASP A 208 20.34 -7.90 -7.50
CA ASP A 208 19.78 -8.56 -8.67
C ASP A 208 18.72 -7.70 -9.38
N LEU A 209 17.82 -7.08 -8.62
CA LEU A 209 16.79 -6.19 -9.16
C LEU A 209 17.34 -4.87 -9.74
N TYR A 210 18.52 -4.43 -9.31
CA TYR A 210 19.24 -3.32 -9.93
C TYR A 210 20.00 -3.72 -11.20
N GLN A 211 20.36 -5.00 -11.36
CA GLN A 211 20.96 -5.50 -12.60
C GLN A 211 19.89 -5.78 -13.67
N HIS A 212 18.67 -6.12 -13.24
CA HIS A 212 17.55 -6.47 -14.12
C HIS A 212 16.43 -5.41 -14.05
N LEU A 213 16.63 -4.28 -14.73
CA LEU A 213 15.77 -3.08 -14.64
C LEU A 213 14.28 -3.32 -15.00
N ASP A 214 14.01 -4.36 -15.79
CA ASP A 214 12.66 -4.74 -16.25
C ASP A 214 11.96 -5.71 -15.29
N GLN A 215 12.70 -6.28 -14.35
CA GLN A 215 12.17 -7.24 -13.42
C GLN A 215 11.37 -6.53 -12.33
N GLU A 216 10.12 -6.96 -12.18
CA GLU A 216 9.27 -6.61 -11.06
C GLU A 216 9.39 -7.68 -9.98
N GLU A 217 9.28 -7.25 -8.72
CA GLU A 217 9.13 -8.16 -7.59
C GLU A 217 7.79 -7.87 -6.93
N ARG A 218 7.01 -8.92 -6.68
CA ARG A 218 5.70 -8.82 -6.03
C ARG A 218 5.57 -9.83 -4.91
N GLY A 219 5.21 -9.37 -3.72
CA GLY A 219 4.84 -10.23 -2.61
C GLY A 219 6.01 -11.01 -2.00
N TYR A 220 7.26 -10.54 -2.15
CA TYR A 220 8.38 -11.19 -1.48
C TYR A 220 8.30 -10.86 0.01
N ARG A 221 8.20 -11.88 0.86
CA ARG A 221 8.03 -11.76 2.31
C ARG A 221 9.29 -12.19 3.03
N PHE A 222 9.64 -11.46 4.08
CA PHE A 222 10.81 -11.76 4.89
C PHE A 222 10.57 -11.37 6.36
N ALA A 223 11.17 -12.16 7.24
CA ALA A 223 11.04 -12.00 8.68
C ALA A 223 12.05 -11.00 9.25
N MET A 224 11.57 -10.22 10.21
CA MET A 224 12.36 -9.27 10.99
C MET A 224 12.71 -9.86 12.35
N ARG A 225 13.85 -9.46 12.90
CA ARG A 225 14.34 -9.94 14.22
C ARG A 225 13.43 -9.55 15.38
N ASP A 226 12.60 -8.52 15.21
CA ASP A 226 11.62 -8.08 16.20
C ASP A 226 10.29 -8.86 16.12
N GLY A 227 10.21 -9.86 15.22
CA GLY A 227 9.04 -10.71 15.01
C GLY A 227 8.05 -10.19 13.97
N ARG A 228 8.29 -9.02 13.36
CA ARG A 228 7.45 -8.53 12.26
C ARG A 228 7.69 -9.31 10.97
N MET A 229 6.67 -9.36 10.13
CA MET A 229 6.74 -9.88 8.76
C MET A 229 6.54 -8.72 7.79
N LEU A 230 7.54 -8.45 6.96
CA LEU A 230 7.43 -7.42 5.93
C LEU A 230 7.26 -8.06 4.55
N GLU A 231 6.44 -7.41 3.73
CA GLU A 231 6.25 -7.71 2.33
C GLU A 231 6.86 -6.59 1.48
N ARG A 232 7.62 -6.96 0.44
CA ARG A 232 8.25 -6.02 -0.49
C ARG A 232 7.66 -6.17 -1.89
N TYR A 233 7.40 -5.02 -2.50
CA TYR A 233 7.08 -4.89 -3.91
C TYR A 233 8.03 -3.85 -4.53
N SER A 234 8.47 -4.10 -5.75
CA SER A 234 9.35 -3.16 -6.43
C SER A 234 9.26 -3.28 -7.95
N ARG A 235 9.38 -2.14 -8.64
CA ARG A 235 9.43 -2.09 -10.11
C ARG A 235 10.32 -0.95 -10.60
N GLY A 236 10.83 -1.09 -11.81
CA GLY A 236 11.49 -0.01 -12.53
C GLY A 236 10.51 1.14 -12.84
N LEU A 237 10.98 2.37 -12.68
CA LEU A 237 10.30 3.59 -13.08
C LEU A 237 10.75 3.95 -14.50
N LYS A 238 9.82 3.85 -15.45
CA LYS A 238 10.03 4.21 -16.85
C LYS A 238 8.99 5.21 -17.31
N ASP A 239 9.36 6.09 -18.22
CA ASP A 239 8.40 6.97 -18.89
C ASP A 239 7.65 6.27 -20.03
N THR A 240 6.77 7.00 -20.72
CA THR A 240 5.98 6.49 -21.84
C THR A 240 6.80 6.14 -23.07
N GLN A 241 8.06 6.59 -23.15
CA GLN A 241 9.01 6.26 -24.21
C GLN A 241 9.89 5.06 -23.83
N GLY A 242 9.76 4.54 -22.61
CA GLY A 242 10.53 3.42 -22.10
C GLY A 242 11.89 3.80 -21.50
N THR A 243 12.20 5.10 -21.37
CA THR A 243 13.42 5.55 -20.71
C THR A 243 13.35 5.25 -19.22
N TYR A 244 14.40 4.65 -18.69
CA TYR A 244 14.51 4.28 -17.28
C TYR A 244 14.97 5.48 -16.44
N TRP A 245 14.18 5.82 -15.43
CA TRP A 245 14.41 6.94 -14.53
C TRP A 245 14.88 6.52 -13.14
N GLY A 246 14.74 5.23 -12.80
CA GLY A 246 15.11 4.69 -11.50
C GLY A 246 14.18 3.57 -11.05
N ARG A 247 14.09 3.32 -9.75
CA ARG A 247 13.29 2.22 -9.18
C ARG A 247 12.46 2.69 -8.00
N ILE A 248 11.25 2.17 -7.88
CA ILE A 248 10.38 2.40 -6.73
C ILE A 248 10.25 1.13 -5.90
N TRP A 249 10.30 1.29 -4.58
CA TRP A 249 10.22 0.25 -3.57
C TRP A 249 9.04 0.53 -2.66
N PHE A 250 8.32 -0.53 -2.32
CA PHE A 250 7.20 -0.53 -1.42
C PHE A 250 7.44 -1.60 -0.37
N TYR A 251 7.23 -1.24 0.89
CA TYR A 251 7.36 -2.12 2.03
C TYR A 251 6.08 -2.05 2.85
N ARG A 252 5.48 -3.19 3.12
CA ARG A 252 4.26 -3.29 3.92
C ARG A 252 4.51 -4.19 5.11
N ASP A 253 4.11 -3.74 6.29
CA ASP A 253 4.00 -4.61 7.44
C ASP A 253 2.74 -5.47 7.30
N VAL A 254 2.94 -6.79 7.16
CA VAL A 254 1.87 -7.78 6.98
C VAL A 254 1.74 -8.70 8.20
N THR A 255 2.34 -8.33 9.33
CA THR A 255 2.38 -9.16 10.55
C THR A 255 0.98 -9.56 11.02
N ASP A 256 0.08 -8.58 11.18
CA ASP A 256 -1.29 -8.84 11.63
C ASP A 256 -2.09 -9.68 10.64
N HIS A 257 -1.88 -9.45 9.33
CA HIS A 257 -2.51 -10.22 8.28
C HIS A 257 -2.06 -11.68 8.30
N GLU A 258 -0.77 -11.92 8.52
CA GLU A 258 -0.18 -13.26 8.60
C GLU A 258 -0.67 -13.99 9.85
N ILE A 259 -0.68 -13.33 11.01
CA ILE A 259 -1.22 -13.90 12.26
C ILE A 259 -2.70 -14.26 12.09
N LEU A 260 -3.50 -13.37 11.50
CA LEU A 260 -4.92 -13.61 11.29
C LEU A 260 -5.14 -14.75 10.30
N THR A 261 -4.40 -14.78 9.19
CA THR A 261 -4.48 -15.85 8.18
C THR A 261 -4.14 -17.20 8.80
N ASN A 262 -3.06 -17.28 9.57
CA ASN A 262 -2.69 -18.51 10.26
C ASN A 262 -3.73 -18.95 11.30
N ARG A 263 -4.31 -18.01 12.06
CA ARG A 263 -5.44 -18.31 12.97
C ARG A 263 -6.67 -18.81 12.22
N LEU A 264 -7.03 -18.19 11.09
CA LEU A 264 -8.15 -18.63 10.26
C LEU A 264 -7.90 -20.03 9.68
N LEU A 265 -6.68 -20.31 9.22
CA LEU A 265 -6.29 -21.64 8.75
C LEU A 265 -6.38 -22.68 9.86
N GLN A 266 -5.87 -22.38 11.05
CA GLN A 266 -5.99 -23.26 12.23
C GLN A 266 -7.46 -23.51 12.61
N LEU A 267 -8.29 -22.48 12.67
CA LEU A 267 -9.73 -22.62 12.95
C LEU A 267 -10.45 -23.40 11.85
N ALA A 268 -10.01 -23.27 10.60
CA ALA A 268 -10.56 -24.00 9.48
C ALA A 268 -10.12 -25.46 9.46
N SER A 269 -8.97 -25.83 10.06
CA SER A 269 -8.37 -27.16 9.93
C SER A 269 -8.40 -28.03 11.19
N THR A 270 -8.51 -27.43 12.38
CA THR A 270 -8.43 -28.15 13.67
C THR A 270 -9.70 -28.00 14.50
N ASP A 271 -9.94 -28.95 15.41
CA ASP A 271 -10.98 -28.91 16.42
C ASP A 271 -10.54 -28.01 17.59
N SER A 272 -11.35 -27.01 17.93
CA SER A 272 -10.96 -25.96 18.89
C SER A 272 -10.76 -26.45 20.33
N LEU A 273 -11.33 -27.60 20.70
CA LEU A 273 -11.20 -28.15 22.05
C LEU A 273 -9.98 -29.06 22.18
N THR A 274 -9.75 -29.90 21.18
CA THR A 274 -8.77 -30.99 21.24
C THR A 274 -7.48 -30.71 20.47
N GLY A 275 -7.48 -29.74 19.55
CA GLY A 275 -6.33 -29.33 18.74
C GLY A 275 -5.96 -30.28 17.61
N ILE A 276 -6.65 -31.41 17.48
CA ILE A 276 -6.46 -32.35 16.36
C ILE A 276 -7.26 -31.91 15.14
N THR A 277 -7.09 -32.61 14.01
CA THR A 277 -7.81 -32.34 12.76
C THR A 277 -9.33 -32.32 12.97
N ASN A 278 -10.03 -31.38 12.33
CA ASN A 278 -11.48 -31.34 12.36
C ASN A 278 -12.12 -32.24 11.30
N ARG A 279 -13.44 -32.44 11.42
CA ARG A 279 -14.24 -33.21 10.45
C ARG A 279 -14.01 -32.79 8.99
N ARG A 280 -13.91 -31.49 8.70
CA ARG A 280 -13.81 -30.99 7.33
C ARG A 280 -12.54 -31.51 6.65
N ILE A 281 -11.39 -31.31 7.29
CA ILE A 281 -10.10 -31.76 6.75
C ILE A 281 -10.06 -33.29 6.67
N PHE A 282 -10.60 -33.99 7.66
CA PHE A 282 -10.66 -35.45 7.60
C PHE A 282 -11.39 -35.96 6.35
N MET A 283 -12.58 -35.43 6.06
CA MET A 283 -13.35 -35.82 4.87
C MET A 283 -12.61 -35.49 3.56
N GLU A 284 -11.99 -34.31 3.48
CA GLU A 284 -11.20 -33.89 2.32
C GLU A 284 -10.00 -34.83 2.07
N THR A 285 -9.21 -35.10 3.11
CA THR A 285 -8.04 -35.99 3.01
C THR A 285 -8.45 -37.43 2.74
N MET A 286 -9.55 -37.91 3.34
CA MET A 286 -10.08 -39.25 3.09
C MET A 286 -10.51 -39.43 1.63
N ALA A 287 -11.18 -38.43 1.05
CA ALA A 287 -11.57 -38.47 -0.37
C ALA A 287 -10.35 -38.42 -1.31
N GLU A 288 -9.27 -37.74 -0.92
CA GLU A 288 -8.00 -37.77 -1.65
C GLU A 288 -7.30 -39.13 -1.53
N GLU A 289 -7.24 -39.70 -0.34
CA GLU A 289 -6.63 -41.01 -0.11
C GLU A 289 -7.41 -42.12 -0.83
N TYR A 290 -8.74 -42.04 -0.89
CA TYR A 290 -9.55 -42.94 -1.73
C TYR A 290 -9.15 -42.89 -3.20
N ARG A 291 -9.03 -41.68 -3.78
CA ARG A 291 -8.59 -41.53 -5.18
C ARG A 291 -7.19 -42.09 -5.41
N ARG A 292 -6.29 -41.90 -4.45
CA ARG A 292 -4.92 -42.44 -4.50
C ARG A 292 -4.92 -43.97 -4.41
N ALA A 293 -5.60 -44.53 -3.42
CA ALA A 293 -5.71 -45.95 -3.18
C ALA A 293 -6.33 -46.69 -4.38
N ARG A 294 -7.41 -46.15 -4.96
CA ARG A 294 -8.02 -46.69 -6.18
C ARG A 294 -7.08 -46.68 -7.38
N ARG A 295 -6.31 -45.61 -7.55
CA ARG A 295 -5.40 -45.46 -8.70
C ARG A 295 -4.21 -46.42 -8.65
N TYR A 296 -3.66 -46.62 -7.46
CA TYR A 296 -2.43 -47.40 -7.27
C TYR A 296 -2.68 -48.79 -6.67
N ASN A 297 -3.95 -49.14 -6.45
CA ASN A 297 -4.38 -50.38 -5.81
C ASN A 297 -3.74 -50.59 -4.43
N HIS A 298 -3.68 -49.50 -3.65
CA HIS A 298 -3.25 -49.50 -2.25
C HIS A 298 -4.45 -49.69 -1.32
N SER A 299 -4.17 -50.14 -0.09
CA SER A 299 -5.18 -50.26 0.96
C SER A 299 -5.11 -49.05 1.89
N PHE A 300 -6.26 -48.62 2.40
CA PHE A 300 -6.33 -47.81 3.60
C PHE A 300 -7.44 -48.37 4.49
N THR A 301 -7.33 -48.09 5.78
CA THR A 301 -8.32 -48.49 6.78
C THR A 301 -8.74 -47.30 7.63
N VAL A 302 -9.99 -47.30 8.06
CA VAL A 302 -10.60 -46.23 8.84
C VAL A 302 -11.10 -46.79 10.16
N LEU A 303 -10.80 -46.06 11.23
CA LEU A 303 -11.33 -46.32 12.56
C LEU A 303 -12.38 -45.25 12.87
N MET A 304 -13.55 -45.67 13.32
CA MET A 304 -14.54 -44.81 13.97
C MET A 304 -14.52 -45.11 15.47
N ILE A 305 -14.36 -44.07 16.30
CA ILE A 305 -14.12 -44.20 17.73
C ILE A 305 -15.11 -43.32 18.49
N ASP A 306 -15.67 -43.85 19.57
CA ASP A 306 -16.58 -43.11 20.44
C ASP A 306 -16.24 -43.36 21.92
N LEU A 307 -16.24 -42.30 22.71
CA LEU A 307 -16.03 -42.40 24.16
C LEU A 307 -17.28 -42.97 24.83
N ASP A 308 -17.12 -44.14 25.45
CA ASP A 308 -18.22 -44.85 26.06
C ASP A 308 -18.86 -44.04 27.18
N ARG A 309 -20.18 -43.92 27.13
CA ARG A 309 -21.00 -43.27 28.17
C ARG A 309 -20.58 -41.82 28.43
N PHE A 310 -20.08 -41.11 27.42
CA PHE A 310 -19.63 -39.71 27.57
C PHE A 310 -20.70 -38.79 28.17
N LYS A 311 -21.98 -38.98 27.81
CA LYS A 311 -23.09 -38.28 28.48
C LYS A 311 -23.09 -38.43 30.01
N GLN A 312 -22.83 -39.64 30.53
CA GLN A 312 -22.74 -39.87 31.98
C GLN A 312 -21.53 -39.18 32.61
N VAL A 313 -20.43 -39.05 31.86
CA VAL A 313 -19.26 -38.27 32.29
C VAL A 313 -19.65 -36.81 32.43
N ASN A 314 -20.32 -36.22 31.43
CA ASN A 314 -20.81 -34.84 31.50
C ASN A 314 -21.81 -34.64 32.64
N ASP A 315 -22.77 -35.55 32.80
CA ASP A 315 -23.81 -35.44 33.84
C ASP A 315 -23.20 -35.48 35.25
N ARG A 316 -22.13 -36.29 35.46
CA ARG A 316 -21.49 -36.47 36.77
C ARG A 316 -20.40 -35.45 37.06
N TYR A 317 -19.52 -35.19 36.10
CA TYR A 317 -18.31 -34.37 36.26
C TYR A 317 -18.44 -32.97 35.65
N GLY A 318 -19.58 -32.65 35.04
CA GLY A 318 -19.81 -31.40 34.33
C GLY A 318 -19.16 -31.37 32.95
N HIS A 319 -19.48 -30.34 32.16
CA HIS A 319 -18.90 -30.14 30.83
C HIS A 319 -17.36 -30.03 30.87
N GLU A 320 -16.80 -29.38 31.89
CA GLU A 320 -15.34 -29.34 32.09
C GLU A 320 -14.73 -30.74 32.28
N GLY A 321 -15.45 -31.66 32.92
CA GLY A 321 -15.05 -33.07 33.06
C GLY A 321 -15.09 -33.81 31.72
N GLY A 322 -16.11 -33.56 30.89
CA GLY A 322 -16.16 -34.05 29.52
C GLY A 322 -15.01 -33.52 28.66
N ASP A 323 -14.73 -32.23 28.74
CA ASP A 323 -13.62 -31.60 28.03
C ASP A 323 -12.27 -32.19 28.45
N ALA A 324 -12.07 -32.43 29.75
CA ALA A 324 -10.89 -33.11 30.27
C ALA A 324 -10.77 -34.55 29.76
N ALA A 325 -11.90 -35.27 29.63
CA ALA A 325 -11.92 -36.62 29.07
C ALA A 325 -11.51 -36.62 27.58
N LEU A 326 -12.05 -35.71 26.78
CA LEU A 326 -11.72 -35.59 25.36
C LEU A 326 -10.24 -35.22 25.16
N LYS A 327 -9.71 -34.25 25.93
CA LYS A 327 -8.29 -33.87 25.88
C LYS A 327 -7.36 -34.99 26.33
N SER A 328 -7.73 -35.72 27.38
CA SER A 328 -6.93 -36.86 27.87
C SER A 328 -6.93 -38.00 26.86
N PHE A 329 -8.08 -38.26 26.23
CA PHE A 329 -8.19 -39.22 25.13
C PHE A 329 -7.27 -38.84 23.97
N THR A 330 -7.34 -37.61 23.45
CA THR A 330 -6.51 -37.21 22.31
C THR A 330 -5.01 -37.22 22.64
N ALA A 331 -4.63 -36.75 23.82
CA ALA A 331 -3.23 -36.78 24.28
C ALA A 331 -2.67 -38.20 24.45
N THR A 332 -3.54 -39.19 24.71
CA THR A 332 -3.14 -40.60 24.82
C THR A 332 -2.97 -41.25 23.45
N ILE A 333 -3.85 -40.94 22.51
CA ILE A 333 -3.87 -41.56 21.19
C ILE A 333 -2.80 -40.97 20.25
N ALA A 334 -2.66 -39.64 20.22
CA ALA A 334 -1.82 -38.97 19.22
C ALA A 334 -0.36 -39.48 19.16
N PRO A 335 0.34 -39.74 20.29
CA PRO A 335 1.72 -40.25 20.25
C PRO A 335 1.85 -41.70 19.76
N MET A 336 0.73 -42.44 19.67
CA MET A 336 0.72 -43.84 19.20
C MET A 336 0.57 -43.96 17.68
N LEU A 337 0.31 -42.85 16.99
CA LEU A 337 0.06 -42.79 15.56
C LEU A 337 1.31 -42.37 14.80
N ARG A 338 1.40 -42.80 13.54
CA ARG A 338 2.48 -42.41 12.62
C ARG A 338 2.21 -41.01 12.08
N GLU A 339 3.24 -40.36 11.55
CA GLU A 339 3.11 -39.05 10.89
C GLU A 339 2.15 -39.08 9.68
N THR A 340 2.03 -40.24 9.03
CA THR A 340 1.12 -40.46 7.89
C THR A 340 -0.33 -40.71 8.29
N ASP A 341 -0.60 -41.01 9.56
CA ASP A 341 -1.94 -41.32 10.04
C ASP A 341 -2.69 -40.01 10.32
N LEU A 342 -3.95 -39.93 9.93
CA LEU A 342 -4.76 -38.73 10.18
C LEU A 342 -5.76 -38.97 11.30
N PHE A 343 -5.57 -38.28 12.42
CA PHE A 343 -6.47 -38.34 13.58
C PHE A 343 -7.35 -37.10 13.65
N ALA A 344 -8.66 -37.30 13.67
CA ALA A 344 -9.63 -36.22 13.65
C ALA A 344 -10.78 -36.40 14.64
N ARG A 345 -11.43 -35.29 14.99
CA ARG A 345 -12.69 -35.28 15.74
C ARG A 345 -13.85 -34.95 14.80
N MET A 346 -14.84 -35.83 14.77
CA MET A 346 -16.04 -35.68 13.92
C MET A 346 -17.06 -34.74 14.56
N GLY A 347 -17.14 -34.73 15.88
CA GLY A 347 -18.02 -33.88 16.70
C GLY A 347 -18.43 -34.61 17.97
N GLY A 348 -18.83 -33.87 19.03
CA GLY A 348 -19.24 -34.49 20.29
C GLY A 348 -18.16 -35.41 20.88
N GLU A 349 -18.50 -36.69 21.12
CA GLU A 349 -17.58 -37.73 21.57
C GLU A 349 -16.98 -38.63 20.47
N GLU A 350 -17.20 -38.27 19.19
CA GLU A 350 -16.84 -39.09 18.03
C GLU A 350 -15.51 -38.64 17.40
N PHE A 351 -14.66 -39.62 17.13
CA PHE A 351 -13.33 -39.46 16.56
C PHE A 351 -13.09 -40.45 15.43
N THR A 352 -12.21 -40.09 14.51
CA THR A 352 -11.81 -40.95 13.40
C THR A 352 -10.31 -40.99 13.23
N ILE A 353 -9.80 -42.13 12.77
CA ILE A 353 -8.41 -42.28 12.34
C ILE A 353 -8.38 -42.88 10.94
N LEU A 354 -7.70 -42.20 10.01
CA LEU A 354 -7.38 -42.73 8.69
C LEU A 354 -5.96 -43.29 8.73
N LEU A 355 -5.82 -44.54 8.29
CA LEU A 355 -4.57 -45.29 8.26
C LEU A 355 -4.23 -45.64 6.80
N PRO A 356 -3.46 -44.79 6.09
CA PRO A 356 -2.98 -45.11 4.75
C PRO A 356 -2.08 -46.35 4.77
N GLU A 357 -2.05 -47.10 3.66
CA GLU A 357 -1.19 -48.28 3.47
C GLU A 357 -1.29 -49.31 4.61
N THR A 358 -2.48 -49.45 5.20
CA THR A 358 -2.73 -50.32 6.36
C THR A 358 -3.91 -51.23 6.09
N ASP A 359 -3.73 -52.53 6.30
CA ASP A 359 -4.78 -53.55 6.14
C ASP A 359 -5.65 -53.68 7.41
N ILE A 360 -6.72 -54.47 7.31
CA ILE A 360 -7.68 -54.63 8.41
C ILE A 360 -7.04 -55.30 9.63
N GLU A 361 -6.12 -56.25 9.47
CA GLU A 361 -5.47 -56.94 10.57
C GLU A 361 -4.56 -56.01 11.38
N GLU A 362 -3.70 -55.23 10.72
CA GLU A 362 -2.81 -54.25 11.33
C GLU A 362 -3.61 -53.14 12.02
N ALA A 363 -4.63 -52.62 11.35
CA ALA A 363 -5.52 -51.60 11.89
C ALA A 363 -6.27 -52.10 13.13
N THR A 364 -6.73 -53.36 13.12
CA THR A 364 -7.40 -53.97 14.28
C THR A 364 -6.45 -54.14 15.46
N GLN A 365 -5.19 -54.50 15.22
CA GLN A 365 -4.17 -54.57 16.27
C GLN A 365 -3.88 -53.18 16.85
N LEU A 366 -3.78 -52.14 16.02
CA LEU A 366 -3.68 -50.77 16.48
C LEU A 366 -4.90 -50.37 17.32
N ALA A 367 -6.12 -50.57 16.81
CA ALA A 367 -7.37 -50.27 17.51
C ALA A 367 -7.42 -50.91 18.91
N ARG A 368 -7.01 -52.18 19.04
CA ARG A 368 -6.96 -52.86 20.35
C ARG A 368 -5.96 -52.22 21.31
N ARG A 369 -4.77 -51.84 20.82
CA ARG A 369 -3.77 -51.13 21.62
C ARG A 369 -4.27 -49.75 22.06
N LEU A 370 -4.94 -49.02 21.17
CA LEU A 370 -5.56 -47.74 21.48
C LEU A 370 -6.62 -47.89 22.58
N GLY A 371 -7.53 -48.86 22.43
CA GLY A 371 -8.56 -49.14 23.45
C GLY A 371 -7.97 -49.51 24.81
N GLN A 372 -6.92 -50.33 24.84
CA GLN A 372 -6.19 -50.69 26.07
C GLN A 372 -5.49 -49.48 26.71
N ALA A 373 -4.83 -48.64 25.92
CA ALA A 373 -4.17 -47.44 26.41
C ALA A 373 -5.18 -46.49 27.07
N VAL A 374 -6.32 -46.25 26.40
CA VAL A 374 -7.39 -45.39 26.92
C VAL A 374 -8.02 -45.98 28.19
N ALA A 375 -8.30 -47.28 28.23
CA ALA A 375 -8.82 -47.92 29.44
C ALA A 375 -7.85 -47.85 30.64
N GLY A 376 -6.55 -47.63 30.39
CA GLY A 376 -5.53 -47.48 31.42
C GLY A 376 -5.37 -46.05 31.97
N ILE A 377 -5.99 -45.04 31.37
CA ILE A 377 -5.80 -43.66 31.81
C ILE A 377 -6.77 -43.28 32.94
N THR A 378 -6.28 -42.40 33.81
CA THR A 378 -7.10 -41.74 34.83
C THR A 378 -7.23 -40.26 34.46
N VAL A 379 -8.46 -39.82 34.21
CA VAL A 379 -8.78 -38.43 33.89
C VAL A 379 -9.05 -37.68 35.18
N ASN A 380 -8.31 -36.60 35.41
CA ASN A 380 -8.49 -35.73 36.56
C ASN A 380 -9.41 -34.57 36.21
N SER A 381 -10.45 -34.34 37.02
CA SER A 381 -11.33 -33.17 36.94
C SER A 381 -11.44 -32.50 38.31
N HIS A 382 -11.99 -31.27 38.35
CA HIS A 382 -12.28 -30.57 39.60
C HIS A 382 -13.25 -31.34 40.52
N ARG A 383 -14.03 -32.28 39.98
CA ARG A 383 -15.00 -33.12 40.72
C ARG A 383 -14.48 -34.52 41.03
N GLY A 384 -13.19 -34.77 40.81
CA GLY A 384 -12.53 -36.04 41.10
C GLY A 384 -11.93 -36.72 39.87
N ALA A 385 -11.30 -37.87 40.11
CA ALA A 385 -10.67 -38.69 39.10
C ALA A 385 -11.60 -39.80 38.61
N PHE A 386 -11.58 -40.11 37.32
CA PHE A 386 -12.38 -41.18 36.72
C PHE A 386 -11.66 -41.84 35.55
N ALA A 387 -12.09 -43.06 35.21
CA ALA A 387 -11.63 -43.78 34.03
C ALA A 387 -12.61 -43.60 32.86
N ILE A 388 -12.09 -43.71 31.64
CA ILE A 388 -12.88 -43.70 30.41
C ILE A 388 -12.54 -44.94 29.58
N THR A 389 -13.49 -45.38 28.76
CA THR A 389 -13.29 -46.44 27.77
C THR A 389 -13.80 -45.99 26.42
N VAL A 390 -13.43 -46.70 25.36
CA VAL A 390 -13.87 -46.39 24.01
C VAL A 390 -14.37 -47.64 23.30
N SER A 391 -15.37 -47.45 22.45
CA SER A 391 -15.75 -48.41 21.44
C SER A 391 -15.12 -48.00 20.11
N ILE A 392 -14.65 -48.97 19.33
CA ILE A 392 -13.95 -48.73 18.06
C ILE A 392 -14.53 -49.64 16.97
N GLY A 393 -14.97 -49.03 15.87
CA GLY A 393 -15.30 -49.72 14.63
C GLY A 393 -14.18 -49.58 13.62
N VAL A 394 -13.82 -50.66 12.93
CA VAL A 394 -12.72 -50.70 11.95
C VAL A 394 -13.27 -51.16 10.61
N SER A 395 -12.97 -50.46 9.52
CA SER A 395 -13.27 -50.96 8.17
C SER A 395 -12.21 -50.54 7.16
N GLN A 396 -11.82 -51.50 6.33
CA GLN A 396 -10.87 -51.32 5.23
C GLN A 396 -11.62 -50.91 3.96
N LEU A 397 -10.94 -50.16 3.09
CA LEU A 397 -11.42 -49.90 1.72
C LEU A 397 -11.68 -51.22 1.00
N GLN A 398 -12.87 -51.38 0.42
CA GLN A 398 -13.18 -52.53 -0.43
C GLN A 398 -13.07 -52.17 -1.91
N PRO A 399 -12.73 -53.14 -2.79
CA PRO A 399 -12.60 -52.89 -4.24
C PRO A 399 -13.88 -52.36 -4.91
N ASP A 400 -15.04 -52.69 -4.33
CA ASP A 400 -16.35 -52.34 -4.86
C ASP A 400 -16.91 -51.04 -4.27
N ASP A 401 -16.15 -50.36 -3.39
CA ASP A 401 -16.58 -49.09 -2.81
C ASP A 401 -16.73 -48.01 -3.89
N ALA A 402 -17.89 -47.35 -3.91
CA ALA A 402 -18.16 -46.27 -4.85
C ALA A 402 -17.36 -45.00 -4.50
N ASP A 403 -17.22 -44.72 -3.21
CA ASP A 403 -16.52 -43.55 -2.65
C ASP A 403 -15.93 -43.86 -1.26
N ALA A 404 -15.25 -42.86 -0.69
CA ALA A 404 -14.65 -42.98 0.64
C ALA A 404 -15.70 -43.07 1.77
N GLU A 405 -16.92 -42.55 1.57
CA GLU A 405 -17.96 -42.50 2.59
C GLU A 405 -18.53 -43.89 2.87
N GLU A 406 -18.55 -44.79 1.89
CA GLU A 406 -18.93 -46.19 2.10
C GLU A 406 -18.00 -46.90 3.10
N THR A 407 -16.68 -46.70 3.01
CA THR A 407 -15.72 -47.23 3.99
C THR A 407 -15.98 -46.65 5.39
N LEU A 408 -16.24 -45.34 5.48
CA LEU A 408 -16.56 -44.67 6.75
C LEU A 408 -17.86 -45.20 7.38
N SER A 409 -18.89 -45.38 6.55
CA SER A 409 -20.21 -45.89 6.96
C SER A 409 -20.13 -47.33 7.47
N ARG A 410 -19.27 -48.18 6.88
CA ARG A 410 -18.98 -49.51 7.42
C ARG A 410 -18.27 -49.44 8.77
N ALA A 411 -17.29 -48.56 8.94
CA ALA A 411 -16.62 -48.37 10.21
C ALA A 411 -17.59 -47.87 11.31
N ASP A 412 -18.51 -46.97 10.98
CA ASP A 412 -19.57 -46.52 11.90
C ASP A 412 -20.52 -47.66 12.31
N ARG A 413 -20.94 -48.49 11.36
CA ARG A 413 -21.75 -49.68 11.67
C ARG A 413 -21.00 -50.67 12.56
N ALA A 414 -19.69 -50.87 12.33
CA ALA A 414 -18.86 -51.68 13.22
C ALA A 414 -18.79 -51.07 14.63
N LEU A 415 -18.64 -49.75 14.74
CA LEU A 415 -18.65 -49.06 16.03
C LEU A 415 -19.97 -49.27 16.76
N TYR A 416 -21.10 -49.21 16.05
CA TYR A 416 -22.41 -49.51 16.60
C TYR A 416 -22.47 -50.93 17.18
N THR A 417 -21.98 -51.93 16.45
CA THR A 417 -21.85 -53.31 16.94
C THR A 417 -20.99 -53.38 18.22
N ALA A 418 -19.84 -52.70 18.24
CA ALA A 418 -18.99 -52.65 19.44
C ALA A 418 -19.74 -52.08 20.66
N LYS A 419 -20.59 -51.06 20.46
CA LYS A 419 -21.41 -50.47 21.51
C LYS A 419 -22.52 -51.42 22.01
N GLU A 420 -23.19 -52.14 21.11
CA GLU A 420 -24.26 -53.09 21.45
C GLU A 420 -23.74 -54.32 22.19
N GLU A 421 -22.58 -54.84 21.79
CA GLU A 421 -22.05 -56.05 22.40
C GLU A 421 -21.42 -55.85 23.79
N GLY A 422 -21.44 -54.62 24.31
CA GLY A 422 -21.05 -54.32 25.69
C GLY A 422 -19.97 -53.25 25.84
N ARG A 423 -19.63 -52.51 24.76
CA ARG A 423 -18.65 -51.41 24.76
C ARG A 423 -17.23 -51.85 25.12
N ASN A 424 -16.30 -50.90 25.24
CA ASN A 424 -14.88 -51.10 25.54
C ASN A 424 -14.23 -52.19 24.67
N ARG A 425 -14.46 -52.13 23.35
CA ARG A 425 -14.04 -53.16 22.41
C ARG A 425 -13.88 -52.64 21.00
N VAL A 426 -13.29 -53.51 20.18
CA VAL A 426 -13.10 -53.30 18.75
C VAL A 426 -14.02 -54.26 17.99
N ALA A 427 -14.74 -53.75 17.00
CA ALA A 427 -15.47 -54.54 16.01
C ALA A 427 -15.01 -54.16 14.59
N CYS A 428 -15.07 -55.11 13.66
CA CYS A 428 -14.60 -54.94 12.28
C CYS A 428 -15.76 -55.18 11.31
N ALA A 429 -15.74 -54.50 10.15
CA ALA A 429 -16.73 -54.64 9.08
C ALA A 429 -16.12 -54.84 7.70
#